data_AF-A0A9N9MXR7-F1
#
_entry.id   AF-A0A9N9MXR7-F1
#
_cell.length_a   1.000
_cell.length_b   1.000
_cell.length_c   1.000
_cell.angle_alpha   90.00
_cell.angle_beta   90.00
_cell.angle_gamma   90.00
#
_symmetry.space_group_name_H-M   'P 1'
#
loop_
_entity.id
_entity.type
_entity.pdbx_description
1 polymer ?
#
loop_
_entity_poly.entity_id
_entity_poly.type
_entity_poly.pdbx_seq_one_letter_code
_entity_poly.pdbx_strand_id
1 'polypeptide(L)'
;MKTQKPNNIGKNSGRRIIRHSNNRVKDQDHVTEMLKLCLQKICELQAEMEREAETIHDPEAEGYAACATETLRFLSSQGLPPDHPMVKMLSERLLRDRDDN
;
A
#
# COMPACT_ATOMS: atom_id res chain seq x y z
N MET A 1 -35.73 4.04 -76.53
CA MET A 1 -34.94 4.11 -75.28
C MET A 1 -35.88 3.97 -74.07
N LYS A 2 -35.30 3.86 -72.86
CA LYS A 2 -35.83 4.21 -71.50
C LYS A 2 -37.11 5.09 -71.48
N THR A 3 -38.08 5.03 -70.55
CA THR A 3 -38.32 4.37 -69.23
C THR A 3 -39.78 4.70 -68.80
N GLN A 4 -40.50 4.18 -67.78
CA GLN A 4 -40.38 3.12 -66.76
C GLN A 4 -41.79 2.89 -66.12
N LYS A 5 -42.03 1.80 -65.35
CA LYS A 5 -43.29 1.59 -64.60
C LYS A 5 -43.41 2.46 -63.33
N PRO A 6 -44.61 2.93 -62.95
CA PRO A 6 -44.86 3.46 -61.62
C PRO A 6 -44.95 2.32 -60.59
N ASN A 7 -44.50 2.57 -59.36
CA ASN A 7 -44.80 1.73 -58.20
C ASN A 7 -44.91 2.64 -56.97
N ASN A 8 -46.03 2.55 -56.26
CA ASN A 8 -46.32 3.33 -55.07
C ASN A 8 -47.04 2.42 -54.07
N ILE A 9 -46.56 2.35 -52.82
CA ILE A 9 -47.10 1.70 -51.60
C ILE A 9 -45.90 1.48 -50.66
N GLY A 10 -46.11 1.53 -49.33
CA GLY A 10 -45.12 1.04 -48.36
C GLY A 10 -44.40 2.08 -47.51
N LYS A 11 -45.13 3.05 -46.92
CA LYS A 11 -44.62 3.75 -45.72
C LYS A 11 -44.39 2.69 -44.62
N ASN A 12 -43.16 2.48 -44.17
CA ASN A 12 -42.92 1.64 -42.99
C ASN A 12 -41.95 2.30 -41.98
N SER A 13 -42.58 2.82 -40.92
CA SER A 13 -42.05 3.30 -39.65
C SER A 13 -40.74 2.64 -39.18
N GLY A 14 -39.60 3.28 -39.51
CA GLY A 14 -38.26 2.72 -39.29
C GLY A 14 -37.35 3.51 -38.34
N ARG A 15 -37.89 4.28 -37.37
CA ARG A 15 -37.07 5.00 -36.37
C ARG A 15 -36.39 4.02 -35.39
N ARG A 16 -35.29 3.40 -35.82
CA ARG A 16 -34.35 2.70 -34.92
C ARG A 16 -33.65 3.73 -34.03
N ILE A 17 -34.22 3.95 -32.85
CA ILE A 17 -33.64 4.82 -31.82
C ILE A 17 -32.25 4.31 -31.44
N ILE A 18 -31.27 5.22 -31.40
CA ILE A 18 -29.87 4.93 -31.14
C ILE A 18 -29.70 4.53 -29.67
N ARG A 19 -29.73 3.22 -29.39
CA ARG A 19 -29.61 2.66 -28.02
C ARG A 19 -28.18 2.27 -27.60
N HIS A 20 -27.19 2.40 -28.49
CA HIS A 20 -25.80 1.97 -28.24
C HIS A 20 -24.89 3.05 -27.64
N SER A 21 -25.34 4.31 -27.52
CA SER A 21 -24.55 5.39 -26.93
C SER A 21 -24.55 5.33 -25.39
N ASN A 22 -25.73 5.25 -24.77
CA ASN A 22 -25.87 5.30 -23.31
C ASN A 22 -25.16 4.17 -22.55
N ASN A 23 -24.89 3.03 -23.19
CA ASN A 23 -24.15 1.95 -22.52
C ASN A 23 -22.68 2.33 -22.36
N ARG A 24 -21.99 2.72 -23.44
CA ARG A 24 -20.58 3.14 -23.39
C ARG A 24 -20.30 4.25 -22.37
N VAL A 25 -21.23 5.20 -22.21
CA VAL A 25 -21.12 6.26 -21.20
C VAL A 25 -21.17 5.65 -19.80
N LYS A 26 -22.17 4.82 -19.49
CA LYS A 26 -22.26 4.11 -18.19
C LYS A 26 -21.08 3.18 -17.92
N ASP A 27 -20.59 2.48 -18.94
CA ASP A 27 -19.44 1.58 -18.84
C ASP A 27 -18.17 2.40 -18.51
N GLN A 28 -18.02 3.59 -19.11
CA GLN A 28 -16.94 4.54 -18.84
C GLN A 28 -17.09 5.21 -17.46
N ASP A 29 -18.30 5.55 -17.03
CA ASP A 29 -18.60 6.09 -15.70
C ASP A 29 -18.24 5.05 -14.61
N HIS A 30 -18.61 3.78 -14.81
CA HIS A 30 -18.31 2.68 -13.89
C HIS A 30 -16.82 2.35 -13.83
N VAL A 31 -16.11 2.33 -14.96
CA VAL A 31 -14.63 2.20 -14.96
C VAL A 31 -13.99 3.39 -14.23
N THR A 32 -14.52 4.59 -14.38
CA THR A 32 -14.05 5.79 -13.67
C THR A 32 -14.33 5.72 -12.16
N GLU A 33 -15.45 5.13 -11.75
CA GLU A 33 -15.79 4.84 -10.35
C GLU A 33 -14.84 3.79 -9.74
N MET A 34 -14.60 2.68 -10.44
CA MET A 34 -13.64 1.66 -10.01
C MET A 34 -12.22 2.22 -9.90
N LEU A 35 -11.79 3.08 -10.82
CA LEU A 35 -10.48 3.76 -10.74
C LEU A 35 -10.38 4.68 -9.50
N LYS A 36 -11.46 5.38 -9.13
CA LYS A 36 -11.50 6.19 -7.89
C LYS A 36 -11.40 5.31 -6.64
N LEU A 37 -12.12 4.18 -6.60
CA LEU A 37 -12.07 3.24 -5.48
C LEU A 37 -10.68 2.60 -5.32
N CYS A 38 -10.04 2.22 -6.43
CA CYS A 38 -8.65 1.74 -6.42
C CYS A 38 -7.69 2.81 -5.92
N LEU A 39 -7.80 4.05 -6.41
CA LEU A 39 -6.95 5.16 -5.97
C LEU A 39 -7.16 5.48 -4.49
N GLN A 40 -8.41 5.51 -4.01
CA GLN A 40 -8.71 5.68 -2.59
C GLN A 40 -8.06 4.59 -1.75
N LYS A 41 -8.18 3.30 -2.13
CA LYS A 41 -7.57 2.24 -1.31
C LYS A 41 -6.04 2.25 -1.37
N ILE A 42 -5.44 2.70 -2.48
CA ILE A 42 -3.99 2.95 -2.55
C ILE A 42 -3.59 4.03 -1.54
N CYS A 43 -4.29 5.17 -1.48
CA CYS A 43 -3.99 6.23 -0.51
C CYS A 43 -4.24 5.81 0.95
N GLU A 44 -5.27 5.01 1.22
CA GLU A 44 -5.48 4.41 2.55
C GLU A 44 -4.32 3.48 2.94
N LEU A 45 -3.90 2.57 2.06
CA LEU A 45 -2.78 1.66 2.29
C LEU A 45 -1.45 2.40 2.45
N GLN A 46 -1.22 3.47 1.69
CA GLN A 46 -0.06 4.34 1.87
C GLN A 46 -0.09 5.01 3.25
N ALA A 47 -1.22 5.57 3.67
CA ALA A 47 -1.35 6.16 5.00
C ALA A 47 -1.29 5.12 6.14
N GLU A 48 -1.68 3.86 5.90
CA GLU A 48 -1.47 2.73 6.81
C GLU A 48 0.04 2.44 6.95
N MET A 49 0.76 2.26 5.83
CA MET A 49 2.21 2.03 5.81
C MET A 49 3.03 3.22 6.36
N GLU A 50 2.61 4.46 6.10
CA GLU A 50 3.26 5.66 6.61
C GLU A 50 3.13 5.77 8.14
N ARG A 51 1.99 5.39 8.73
CA ARG A 51 1.83 5.31 10.19
C ARG A 51 2.64 4.19 10.83
N GLU A 52 2.82 3.08 10.11
CA GLU A 52 3.70 1.99 10.57
C GLU A 52 5.18 2.41 10.49
N ALA A 53 5.58 3.12 9.43
CA ALA A 53 6.92 3.70 9.26
C ALA A 53 7.18 4.99 10.08
N GLU A 54 6.14 5.57 10.69
CA GLU A 54 6.27 6.63 11.71
C GLU A 54 6.79 6.08 13.04
N THR A 55 6.70 4.77 13.26
CA THR A 55 7.65 4.12 14.16
C THR A 55 9.00 4.07 13.45
N ILE A 56 10.01 4.75 14.01
CA ILE A 56 11.34 4.88 13.39
C ILE A 56 12.05 3.53 13.46
N HIS A 57 11.74 2.67 12.49
CA HIS A 57 12.27 1.33 12.32
C HIS A 57 13.66 1.43 11.67
N ASP A 58 14.62 1.97 12.43
CA ASP A 58 16.04 2.06 12.08
C ASP A 58 16.69 0.67 12.22
N PRO A 59 16.98 -0.04 11.10
CA PRO A 59 17.50 -1.40 11.17
C PRO A 59 18.97 -1.45 11.61
N GLU A 60 19.69 -0.32 11.53
CA GLU A 60 21.07 -0.20 11.99
C GLU A 60 21.10 -0.04 13.52
N ALA A 61 20.25 0.83 14.08
CA ALA A 61 20.07 0.95 15.53
C ALA A 61 19.55 -0.36 16.15
N GLU A 62 18.61 -1.06 15.52
CA GLU A 62 18.15 -2.38 15.96
C GLU A 62 19.25 -3.44 15.87
N GLY A 63 20.05 -3.44 14.80
CA GLY A 63 21.21 -4.31 14.65
C GLY A 63 22.25 -4.12 15.76
N TYR A 64 22.55 -2.87 16.12
CA TYR A 64 23.42 -2.54 17.25
C TYR A 64 22.80 -2.96 18.59
N ALA A 65 21.51 -2.72 18.83
CA ALA A 65 20.83 -3.13 20.06
C ALA A 65 20.77 -4.67 20.23
N ALA A 66 20.59 -5.42 19.14
CA ALA A 66 20.64 -6.87 19.15
C ALA A 66 22.07 -7.38 19.47
N CYS A 67 23.09 -6.79 18.84
CA CYS A 67 24.51 -7.11 19.09
C CYS A 67 24.93 -6.82 20.54
N ALA A 68 24.49 -5.69 21.10
CA ALA A 68 24.66 -5.34 22.51
C ALA A 68 24.03 -6.38 23.45
N THR A 69 22.79 -6.77 23.18
CA THR A 69 22.03 -7.74 23.99
C THR A 69 22.70 -9.11 23.99
N GLU A 70 23.10 -9.61 22.82
CA GLU A 70 23.76 -10.92 22.70
C GLU A 70 25.19 -10.91 23.27
N THR A 71 25.89 -9.77 23.25
CA THR A 71 27.17 -9.59 23.95
C THR A 71 27.03 -9.80 25.46
N LEU A 72 26.02 -9.20 26.09
CA LEU A 72 25.75 -9.38 27.53
C LEU A 72 25.31 -10.82 27.85
N ARG A 73 24.55 -11.45 26.96
CA ARG A 73 24.18 -12.87 27.06
C ARG A 73 25.40 -13.80 26.98
N PHE A 74 26.33 -13.53 26.06
CA PHE A 74 27.59 -14.26 25.94
C PHE A 74 28.43 -14.14 27.21
N LEU A 75 28.61 -12.93 27.75
CA LEU A 75 29.34 -12.73 29.02
C LEU A 75 28.69 -13.51 30.17
N SER A 76 27.35 -13.53 30.22
CA SER A 76 26.58 -14.33 31.18
C SER A 76 26.80 -15.84 31.01
N SER A 77 26.91 -16.35 29.76
CA SER A 77 27.19 -17.77 29.50
C SER A 77 28.64 -18.17 29.77
N GLN A 78 29.58 -17.21 29.80
CA GLN A 78 30.94 -17.42 30.33
C GLN A 78 30.99 -17.37 31.88
N GLY A 79 29.85 -17.25 32.56
CA GLY A 79 29.75 -17.26 34.03
C GLY A 79 30.02 -15.91 34.71
N LEU A 80 30.04 -14.79 33.96
CA LEU A 80 30.15 -13.46 34.56
C LEU A 80 28.77 -12.99 35.06
N PRO A 81 28.59 -12.70 36.37
CA PRO A 81 27.32 -12.21 36.89
C PRO A 81 27.03 -10.77 36.43
N PRO A 82 25.76 -10.31 36.43
CA PRO A 82 25.40 -8.94 36.05
C PRO A 82 26.15 -7.85 36.83
N ASP A 83 26.41 -8.06 38.12
CA ASP A 83 27.16 -7.13 38.99
C ASP A 83 28.67 -7.08 38.71
N HIS A 84 29.19 -7.96 37.84
CA HIS A 84 30.61 -7.93 37.47
C HIS A 84 30.96 -6.58 36.80
N PRO A 85 32.02 -5.87 37.22
CA PRO A 85 32.26 -4.48 36.80
C PRO A 85 32.39 -4.31 35.28
N MET A 86 32.91 -5.30 34.57
CA MET A 86 32.95 -5.28 33.09
C MET A 86 31.55 -5.42 32.47
N VAL A 87 30.68 -6.29 33.02
CA VAL A 87 29.33 -6.50 32.51
C VAL A 87 28.49 -5.24 32.75
N LYS A 88 28.50 -4.72 33.98
CA LYS A 88 27.83 -3.47 34.34
C LYS A 88 28.29 -2.29 33.47
N MET A 89 29.60 -2.08 33.30
CA MET A 89 30.14 -1.02 32.42
C MET A 89 29.68 -1.18 30.97
N LEU A 90 29.58 -2.41 30.46
CA LEU A 90 29.10 -2.66 29.09
C LEU A 90 27.60 -2.41 28.96
N SER A 91 26.78 -2.85 29.92
CA SER A 91 25.34 -2.51 29.95
C SER A 91 25.11 -1.00 29.98
N GLU A 92 25.83 -0.28 30.85
CA GLU A 92 25.75 1.18 30.97
C GLU A 92 26.23 1.95 29.73
N ARG A 93 26.97 1.31 28.81
CA ARG A 93 27.47 1.91 27.56
C ARG A 93 26.74 1.46 26.30
N LEU A 94 26.08 0.31 26.32
CA LEU A 94 25.48 -0.31 25.14
C LEU A 94 23.95 -0.23 25.12
N LEU A 95 23.31 0.05 26.27
CA LEU A 95 21.84 0.08 26.39
C LEU A 95 21.30 1.44 26.85
N ARG A 96 22.11 2.26 27.53
CA ARG A 96 21.67 3.47 28.24
C ARG A 96 21.12 4.57 27.33
N ASP A 97 21.68 4.74 26.14
CA ASP A 97 21.24 5.75 25.17
C ASP A 97 19.84 5.45 24.57
N ARG A 98 19.19 4.34 24.97
CA ARG A 98 17.82 3.96 24.56
C ARG A 98 16.71 4.47 25.49
N ASP A 99 17.05 4.98 26.67
CA ASP A 99 16.06 5.44 27.67
C ASP A 99 15.87 6.98 27.67
N ASP A 100 16.71 7.73 26.93
CA ASP A 100 16.77 9.20 26.89
C ASP A 100 16.25 9.83 25.57
N ASN A 101 15.42 9.12 24.77
CA ASN A 101 14.68 9.64 23.61
C ASN A 101 13.19 9.25 23.66
#